data_AF-A0A840ZPA1-F1
#
_entry.id   AF-A0A840ZPA1-F1
#
_cell.length_a   1.000
_cell.length_b   1.000
_cell.length_c   1.000
_cell.angle_alpha   90.00
_cell.angle_beta   90.00
_cell.angle_gamma   90.00
#
_symmetry.space_group_name_H-M   'P 1'
#
loop_
_entity.id
_entity.type
_entity.pdbx_description
1 polymer ?
#
loop_
_entity_poly.entity_id
_entity_poly.type
_entity_poly.pdbx_seq_one_letter_code
_entity_poly.pdbx_strand_id
1 'polypeptide(L)'
;MHDALHHDPAPRAMSYGQGPVGSPRPRIRPENGHLLPHEGERPMNLDRRARLRTFLAEGARLPFVWGERDCALWACDWIKAERGVDPAEALRGTYRSDRACARLLRAMGGLPALAADLAARAGILETDTPEAGDVGVIELPIGTYLALSTGAGWAIKAADGIVVSPARPTKVWAI
;
A
#
# COMPACT_ATOMS: atom_id res chain seq x y z
N MET A 1 40.15 1.28 10.42
CA MET A 1 40.06 2.14 9.23
C MET A 1 39.25 1.40 8.19
N HIS A 2 38.10 1.98 7.86
CA HIS A 2 37.18 1.67 6.75
C HIS A 2 36.62 0.25 6.60
N ASP A 3 35.44 0.08 7.21
CA ASP A 3 34.44 -0.92 6.85
C ASP A 3 33.93 -0.69 5.42
N ALA A 4 33.83 -1.80 4.69
CA ALA A 4 33.36 -1.86 3.32
C ALA A 4 31.84 -1.65 3.26
N LEU A 5 31.45 -0.62 2.52
CA LEU A 5 30.09 -0.31 2.10
C LEU A 5 29.45 -1.54 1.41
N HIS A 6 28.58 -2.25 2.13
CA HIS A 6 27.60 -3.14 1.50
C HIS A 6 26.52 -2.27 0.88
N HIS A 7 26.74 -1.97 -0.40
CA HIS A 7 25.76 -1.40 -1.30
C HIS A 7 24.71 -2.47 -1.58
N ASP A 8 23.50 -2.30 -1.04
CA ASP A 8 22.35 -3.16 -1.38
C ASP A 8 21.66 -2.54 -2.61
N PRO A 9 21.74 -3.17 -3.81
CA PRO A 9 21.10 -2.64 -4.99
C PRO A 9 19.62 -3.04 -5.02
N ALA A 10 18.75 -2.06 -5.21
CA ALA A 10 17.38 -2.28 -5.67
C ALA A 10 17.37 -3.21 -6.90
N PRO A 11 16.35 -4.07 -7.06
CA PRO A 11 16.25 -4.95 -8.23
C PRO A 11 16.19 -4.12 -9.52
N ARG A 12 17.12 -4.42 -10.44
CA ARG A 12 17.22 -3.78 -11.76
C ARG A 12 15.92 -3.99 -12.56
N ALA A 13 15.28 -2.88 -12.94
CA ALA A 13 14.19 -2.86 -13.91
C ALA A 13 14.69 -3.37 -15.28
N MET A 14 14.06 -4.41 -15.80
CA MET A 14 14.28 -4.87 -17.18
C MET A 14 13.39 -4.07 -18.13
N SER A 15 14.02 -3.39 -19.08
CA SER A 15 13.36 -2.65 -20.16
C SER A 15 12.81 -3.61 -21.22
N TYR A 16 11.48 -3.61 -21.45
CA TYR A 16 10.88 -4.26 -22.62
C TYR A 16 10.04 -3.30 -23.47
N GLY A 17 10.55 -3.12 -24.69
CA GLY A 17 9.91 -2.87 -25.99
C GLY A 17 8.48 -2.36 -26.08
N GLN A 18 8.37 -1.20 -26.74
CA GLN A 18 7.16 -0.58 -27.29
C GLN A 18 6.43 -1.49 -28.30
N GLY A 19 5.09 -1.53 -28.22
CA GLY A 19 4.19 -2.15 -29.19
C GLY A 19 2.97 -1.24 -29.46
N PRO A 20 2.31 -1.35 -30.63
CA PRO A 20 1.86 -0.17 -31.38
C PRO A 20 0.45 0.32 -31.07
N VAL A 21 0.27 1.61 -31.37
CA VAL A 21 -0.96 2.40 -31.39
C VAL A 21 -1.90 1.93 -32.51
N GLY A 22 -3.19 1.80 -32.19
CA GLY A 22 -4.27 2.06 -33.14
C GLY A 22 -5.46 1.11 -33.07
N SER A 23 -6.66 1.66 -32.78
CA SER A 23 -7.86 1.50 -33.62
C SER A 23 -9.02 2.40 -33.14
N PRO A 24 -9.92 2.86 -34.04
CA PRO A 24 -10.84 3.97 -33.79
C PRO A 24 -12.15 3.52 -33.13
N ARG A 25 -12.70 4.34 -32.23
CA ARG A 25 -14.01 4.13 -31.59
C ARG A 25 -15.16 4.49 -32.54
N PRO A 26 -16.21 3.67 -32.67
CA PRO A 26 -17.44 4.11 -33.31
C PRO A 26 -18.22 5.07 -32.39
N ARG A 27 -18.71 6.17 -33.00
CA ARG A 27 -19.66 7.11 -32.39
C ARG A 27 -21.05 6.48 -32.37
N ILE A 28 -21.66 6.40 -31.20
CA ILE A 28 -23.10 6.20 -31.04
C ILE A 28 -23.64 7.42 -30.28
N ARG A 29 -24.60 8.14 -30.89
CA ARG A 29 -25.37 9.23 -30.28
C ARG A 29 -26.69 8.67 -29.72
N PRO A 30 -27.34 9.37 -28.78
CA PRO A 30 -28.13 8.75 -27.73
C PRO A 30 -29.62 8.73 -28.08
N GLU A 31 -30.35 7.78 -27.50
CA GLU A 31 -31.80 7.90 -27.38
C GLU A 31 -32.30 7.32 -26.04
N ASN A 32 -33.04 8.18 -25.36
CA ASN A 32 -34.10 7.87 -24.39
C ASN A 32 -33.67 7.48 -22.96
N GLY A 33 -33.53 8.53 -22.14
CA GLY A 33 -34.46 8.77 -21.04
C GLY A 33 -34.62 7.64 -20.01
N HIS A 34 -33.64 7.49 -19.14
CA HIS A 34 -33.89 6.94 -17.81
C HIS A 34 -33.51 8.00 -16.78
N LEU A 35 -34.48 8.38 -15.95
CA LEU A 35 -34.26 9.16 -14.74
C LEU A 35 -33.03 8.59 -14.01
N LEU A 36 -32.01 9.41 -13.79
CA LEU A 36 -31.00 9.12 -12.77
C LEU A 36 -31.59 9.60 -11.44
N PRO A 37 -31.81 8.73 -10.45
CA PRO A 37 -31.94 9.18 -9.08
C PRO A 37 -30.55 9.62 -8.60
N HIS A 38 -30.52 10.85 -8.09
CA HIS A 38 -29.64 11.44 -7.07
C HIS A 38 -28.33 10.72 -6.68
N GLU A 39 -27.28 11.54 -6.66
CA GLU A 39 -26.00 11.39 -5.96
C GLU A 39 -26.14 10.66 -4.61
N GLY A 40 -25.29 9.67 -4.33
CA GLY A 40 -24.98 9.33 -2.92
C GLY A 40 -24.62 7.89 -2.53
N GLU A 41 -24.74 6.87 -3.37
CA GLU A 41 -24.37 5.51 -2.96
C GLU A 41 -22.87 5.26 -3.10
N ARG A 42 -22.10 5.70 -2.09
CA ARG A 42 -20.87 4.99 -1.72
C ARG A 42 -21.26 3.53 -1.53
N PRO A 43 -20.61 2.54 -2.16
CA PRO A 43 -20.96 1.14 -1.96
C PRO A 43 -20.49 0.71 -0.56
N MET A 44 -21.28 1.03 0.46
CA MET A 44 -20.97 0.85 1.88
C MET A 44 -21.39 -0.54 2.38
N ASN A 45 -21.49 -1.54 1.49
CA ASN A 45 -21.95 -2.89 1.83
C ASN A 45 -21.24 -4.01 1.04
N LEU A 46 -19.95 -3.86 0.76
CA LEU A 46 -19.11 -5.00 0.35
C LEU A 46 -18.41 -5.59 1.56
N ASP A 47 -18.30 -6.91 1.66
CA ASP A 47 -17.45 -7.58 2.66
C ASP A 47 -16.00 -7.05 2.63
N ARG A 48 -15.33 -6.97 3.79
CA ARG A 48 -13.96 -6.42 3.91
C ARG A 48 -12.99 -7.14 2.97
N ARG A 49 -13.14 -8.46 2.78
CA ARG A 49 -12.29 -9.20 1.84
C ARG A 49 -12.52 -8.80 0.39
N ALA A 50 -13.75 -8.44 0.02
CA ALA A 50 -14.02 -7.94 -1.33
C ALA A 50 -13.38 -6.57 -1.56
N ARG A 51 -13.49 -5.66 -0.59
CA ARG A 51 -12.80 -4.36 -0.64
C ARG A 51 -11.28 -4.52 -0.69
N LEU A 52 -10.72 -5.41 0.13
CA LEU A 52 -9.29 -5.72 0.12
C LEU A 52 -8.84 -6.24 -1.25
N ARG A 53 -9.58 -7.18 -1.86
CA ARG A 53 -9.24 -7.69 -3.20
C ARG A 53 -9.19 -6.57 -4.25
N THR A 54 -10.17 -5.66 -4.22
CA THR A 54 -10.17 -4.48 -5.11
C THR A 54 -8.95 -3.60 -4.85
N PHE A 55 -8.68 -3.28 -3.58
CA PHE A 55 -7.55 -2.45 -3.18
C PHE A 55 -6.20 -3.05 -3.60
N LEU A 56 -6.01 -4.36 -3.41
CA LEU A 56 -4.82 -5.09 -3.86
C LEU A 56 -4.67 -5.06 -5.39
N ALA A 57 -5.77 -5.25 -6.13
CA ALA A 57 -5.76 -5.21 -7.59
C ALA A 57 -5.42 -3.81 -8.13
N GLU A 58 -5.87 -2.74 -7.46
CA GLU A 58 -5.49 -1.36 -7.77
C GLU A 58 -4.02 -1.11 -7.44
N GLY A 59 -3.58 -1.49 -6.24
CA GLY A 59 -2.19 -1.38 -5.80
C GLY A 59 -1.20 -2.11 -6.72
N ALA A 60 -1.63 -3.22 -7.34
CA ALA A 60 -0.85 -3.98 -8.31
C ALA A 60 -0.62 -3.22 -9.64
N ARG A 61 -1.49 -2.25 -9.99
CA ARG A 61 -1.41 -1.47 -11.23
C ARG A 61 -0.66 -0.15 -11.07
N LEU A 62 -0.48 0.30 -9.83
CA LEU A 62 0.15 1.58 -9.53
C LEU A 62 1.66 1.38 -9.31
N PRO A 63 2.51 2.32 -9.74
CA PRO A 63 3.93 2.26 -9.43
C PRO A 63 4.18 2.58 -7.95
N PHE A 64 5.31 2.10 -7.44
CA PHE A 64 5.86 2.56 -6.17
C PHE A 64 6.37 3.99 -6.29
N VAL A 65 6.01 4.84 -5.32
CA VAL A 65 6.50 6.24 -5.26
C VAL A 65 6.82 6.60 -3.81
N TRP A 66 8.08 6.94 -3.52
CA TRP A 66 8.48 7.40 -2.19
C TRP A 66 7.69 8.62 -1.75
N GLY A 67 7.12 8.58 -0.55
CA GLY A 67 6.38 9.70 0.03
C GLY A 67 4.96 9.87 -0.50
N GLU A 68 4.51 8.98 -1.38
CA GLU A 68 3.14 8.98 -1.90
C GLU A 68 2.51 7.58 -1.83
N ARG A 69 3.20 6.56 -2.35
CA ARG A 69 2.75 5.17 -2.49
C ARG A 69 3.91 4.20 -2.30
N ASP A 70 4.57 4.31 -1.16
CA ASP A 70 5.52 3.29 -0.69
C ASP A 70 4.81 2.27 0.22
N CYS A 71 5.55 1.28 0.76
CA CYS A 71 4.95 0.24 1.59
C CYS A 71 4.17 0.79 2.80
N ALA A 72 4.67 1.85 3.44
CA ALA A 72 4.02 2.44 4.60
C ALA A 72 2.78 3.24 4.20
N LEU A 73 2.92 4.13 3.21
CA LEU A 73 1.84 5.03 2.81
C LEU A 73 0.72 4.31 2.07
N TRP A 74 1.05 3.28 1.29
CA TRP A 74 0.03 2.44 0.64
C TRP A 74 -0.76 1.63 1.68
N ALA A 75 -0.12 1.10 2.73
CA ALA A 75 -0.87 0.50 3.83
C ALA A 75 -1.75 1.52 4.57
N CYS A 76 -1.29 2.78 4.69
CA CYS A 76 -2.11 3.86 5.26
C CYS A 76 -3.29 4.25 4.35
N ASP A 77 -3.18 4.13 3.03
CA ASP A 77 -4.32 4.30 2.12
C ASP A 77 -5.41 3.27 2.39
N TRP A 78 -5.03 2.02 2.69
CA TRP A 78 -5.97 0.98 3.11
C TRP A 78 -6.63 1.31 4.46
N ILE A 79 -5.84 1.70 5.47
CA ILE A 79 -6.36 2.13 6.77
C ILE A 79 -7.35 3.29 6.59
N LYS A 80 -7.02 4.28 5.75
CA LYS A 80 -7.89 5.41 5.45
C LYS A 80 -9.20 4.98 4.79
N ALA A 81 -9.15 4.02 3.86
CA ALA A 81 -10.33 3.50 3.20
C ALA A 81 -11.30 2.80 4.18
N GLU A 82 -10.76 2.08 5.16
CA GLU A 82 -11.56 1.28 6.10
C GLU A 82 -11.98 2.06 7.36
N ARG A 83 -11.14 2.97 7.85
CA ARG A 83 -11.38 3.74 9.09
C ARG A 83 -11.85 5.17 8.84
N GLY A 84 -11.72 5.68 7.61
CA GLY A 84 -12.07 7.07 7.26
C GLY A 84 -11.08 8.13 7.76
N VAL A 85 -9.96 7.72 8.37
CA VAL A 85 -8.92 8.60 8.91
C VAL A 85 -7.58 8.25 8.26
N ASP A 86 -6.84 9.26 7.81
CA ASP A 86 -5.51 9.08 7.21
C ASP A 86 -4.41 9.21 8.28
N PRO A 87 -3.86 8.11 8.82
CA PRO A 87 -2.85 8.22 9.87
C PRO A 87 -1.54 8.84 9.38
N ALA A 88 -1.29 8.83 8.07
CA ALA A 88 -0.06 9.30 7.46
C ALA A 88 -0.16 10.67 6.79
N GLU A 89 -1.23 11.43 7.03
CA GLU A 89 -1.42 12.77 6.43
C GLU A 89 -0.18 13.65 6.58
N ALA A 90 0.43 13.68 7.77
CA ALA A 90 1.62 14.48 8.06
C ALA A 90 2.92 13.94 7.42
N LEU A 91 2.92 12.71 6.88
CA LEU A 91 4.09 12.09 6.26
C LEU A 91 4.07 12.23 4.73
N ARG A 92 2.89 12.30 4.13
CA ARG A 92 2.71 12.35 2.68
C ARG A 92 3.41 13.58 2.10
N GLY A 93 4.27 13.36 1.11
CA GLY A 93 5.05 14.39 0.42
C GLY A 93 6.26 14.94 1.19
N THR A 94 6.52 14.50 2.42
CA THR A 94 7.65 15.00 3.24
C THR A 94 9.00 14.41 2.86
N TYR A 95 9.02 13.29 2.15
CA TYR A 95 10.20 12.65 1.60
C TYR A 95 9.93 12.17 0.17
N ARG A 96 10.98 12.04 -0.65
CA ARG A 96 10.87 11.64 -2.07
C ARG A 96 11.96 10.65 -2.50
N SER A 97 12.73 10.12 -1.55
CA SER A 97 13.80 9.17 -1.80
C SER A 97 13.95 8.17 -0.67
N ASP A 98 14.57 7.04 -1.00
CA ASP A 98 14.99 5.99 -0.06
C ASP A 98 15.83 6.55 1.09
N ARG A 99 16.79 7.44 0.80
CA ARG A 99 17.69 8.04 1.79
C ARG A 99 16.94 8.96 2.74
N ALA A 100 16.00 9.75 2.22
CA ALA A 100 15.17 10.62 3.05
C ALA A 100 14.24 9.79 3.94
N CYS A 101 13.62 8.74 3.40
CA CYS A 101 12.82 7.78 4.15
C CYS A 101 13.65 7.11 5.26
N ALA A 102 14.84 6.59 4.95
CA ALA A 102 15.72 5.96 5.93
C ALA A 102 16.13 6.91 7.07
N ARG A 103 16.35 8.20 6.78
CA ARG A 103 16.61 9.22 7.82
C ARG A 103 15.39 9.44 8.72
N LEU A 104 14.20 9.53 8.12
CA LEU A 104 12.94 9.66 8.85
C LEU A 104 12.72 8.46 9.76
N LEU A 105 12.85 7.23 9.23
CA LEU A 105 12.71 6.01 10.00
C LEU A 105 13.70 5.97 11.18
N ARG A 106 14.97 6.32 10.96
CA ARG A 106 15.95 6.40 12.05
C ARG A 106 15.55 7.38 13.14
N ALA A 107 15.01 8.54 12.78
CA ALA A 107 14.55 9.53 13.74
C ALA A 107 13.31 9.07 14.54
N MET A 108 12.46 8.25 13.92
CA MET A 108 11.23 7.71 14.53
C MET A 108 11.44 6.42 15.33
N GLY A 109 12.64 5.83 15.32
CA GLY A 109 12.90 4.54 15.98
C GLY A 109 12.64 3.31 15.11
N GLY A 110 12.60 3.48 13.79
CA GLY A 110 12.44 2.43 12.79
C GLY A 110 11.00 2.25 12.31
N LEU A 111 10.80 1.32 11.37
CA LEU A 111 9.49 1.03 10.80
C LEU A 111 8.48 0.48 11.83
N PRO A 112 8.85 -0.38 12.81
CA PRO A 112 7.91 -0.82 13.83
C PRO A 112 7.37 0.31 14.71
N ALA A 113 8.21 1.29 15.05
CA ALA A 113 7.81 2.45 15.83
C ALA A 113 6.89 3.38 15.02
N LEU A 114 7.22 3.62 13.75
CA LEU A 114 6.35 4.35 12.83
C LEU A 114 4.99 3.66 12.67
N ALA A 115 4.96 2.34 12.46
CA ALA A 115 3.73 1.58 12.29
C ALA A 115 2.85 1.63 13.55
N ALA A 116 3.44 1.57 14.74
CA ALA A 116 2.70 1.72 16.00
C ALA A 116 2.09 3.11 16.17
N ASP A 117 2.83 4.18 15.82
CA ASP A 117 2.31 5.56 15.83
C ASP A 117 1.15 5.74 14.83
N LEU A 118 1.30 5.21 13.61
CA LEU A 118 0.24 5.23 12.60
C LEU A 118 -1.01 4.45 13.04
N ALA A 119 -0.82 3.28 13.65
CA ALA A 119 -1.91 2.48 14.19
C ALA A 119 -2.66 3.23 15.31
N ALA A 120 -1.92 3.88 16.22
CA ALA A 120 -2.52 4.68 17.29
C ALA A 120 -3.34 5.86 16.74
N ARG A 121 -2.83 6.57 15.72
CA ARG A 121 -3.55 7.66 15.04
C ARG A 121 -4.84 7.20 14.35
N ALA A 122 -4.86 5.97 13.86
CA ALA A 122 -6.03 5.36 13.24
C ALA A 122 -6.98 4.68 14.24
N GLY A 123 -6.64 4.62 15.53
CA GLY A 123 -7.43 3.95 16.55
C GLY A 123 -7.51 2.43 16.39
N ILE A 124 -6.50 1.81 15.76
CA ILE A 124 -6.44 0.35 15.55
C ILE A 124 -5.54 -0.32 16.59
N LEU A 125 -5.98 -1.48 17.08
CA LEU A 125 -5.33 -2.20 18.18
C LEU A 125 -4.46 -3.34 17.66
N GLU A 126 -3.40 -3.65 18.40
CA GLU A 126 -2.52 -4.79 18.11
C GLU A 126 -3.29 -6.12 18.31
N THR A 127 -2.99 -7.12 17.48
CA THR A 127 -3.64 -8.43 17.50
C THR A 127 -2.65 -9.56 17.24
N ASP A 128 -2.85 -10.71 17.89
CA ASP A 128 -2.09 -11.93 17.63
C ASP A 128 -2.80 -12.89 16.66
N THR A 129 -4.04 -12.57 16.28
CA THR A 129 -4.87 -13.39 15.37
C THR A 129 -5.17 -12.58 14.11
N PRO A 130 -4.21 -12.48 13.17
CA PRO A 130 -4.37 -11.69 11.94
C PRO A 130 -5.49 -12.22 11.07
N GLU A 131 -6.37 -11.33 10.62
CA GLU A 131 -7.37 -11.58 9.61
C GLU A 131 -6.99 -10.92 8.28
N ALA A 132 -7.71 -11.28 7.21
CA ALA A 132 -7.54 -10.60 5.93
C ALA A 132 -8.00 -9.14 6.05
N GLY A 133 -7.10 -8.23 5.70
CA GLY A 133 -7.26 -6.79 5.82
C GLY A 133 -6.40 -6.19 6.92
N ASP A 134 -5.89 -6.98 7.87
CA ASP A 134 -5.05 -6.45 8.93
C ASP A 134 -3.70 -5.96 8.41
N VAL A 135 -3.09 -5.03 9.14
CA VAL A 135 -1.80 -4.42 8.77
C VAL A 135 -0.73 -4.97 9.69
N GLY A 136 0.44 -5.30 9.16
CA GLY A 136 1.52 -5.86 9.97
C GLY A 136 2.90 -5.48 9.49
N VAL A 137 3.84 -5.48 10.43
CA VAL A 137 5.26 -5.37 10.12
C VAL A 137 5.81 -6.76 9.88
N ILE A 138 6.50 -6.95 8.76
CA ILE A 138 7.14 -8.22 8.41
C ILE A 138 8.63 -8.00 8.14
N GLU A 139 9.41 -9.03 8.43
CA GLU A 139 10.84 -9.08 8.10
C GLU A 139 11.06 -9.99 6.90
N LEU A 140 11.79 -9.48 5.91
CA LEU A 140 12.27 -10.23 4.75
C LEU A 140 13.81 -10.13 4.70
N PRO A 141 14.50 -11.00 3.95
CA PRO A 141 15.96 -10.92 3.81
C PRO A 141 16.46 -9.57 3.28
N ILE A 142 15.61 -8.86 2.54
CA ILE A 142 15.88 -7.54 1.94
C ILE A 142 15.35 -6.37 2.80
N GLY A 143 14.97 -6.61 4.07
CA GLY A 143 14.58 -5.59 5.02
C GLY A 143 13.18 -5.73 5.62
N THR A 144 12.78 -4.71 6.37
CA THR A 144 11.53 -4.62 7.11
C THR A 144 10.47 -3.87 6.31
N TYR A 145 9.24 -4.38 6.26
CA TYR A 145 8.15 -3.82 5.46
C TYR A 145 6.86 -3.71 6.26
N LEU A 146 6.05 -2.69 5.95
CA LEU A 146 4.65 -2.63 6.36
C LEU A 146 3.82 -3.29 5.26
N ALA A 147 2.95 -4.22 5.66
CA ALA A 147 2.25 -5.11 4.74
C ALA A 147 0.79 -5.31 5.14
N LEU A 148 -0.03 -5.71 4.17
CA LEU A 148 -1.44 -6.06 4.37
C LEU A 148 -1.60 -7.58 4.40
N SER A 149 -2.27 -8.11 5.42
CA SER A 149 -2.65 -9.51 5.50
C SER A 149 -3.70 -9.81 4.43
N THR A 150 -3.40 -10.77 3.55
CA THR A 150 -4.37 -11.29 2.57
C THR A 150 -5.18 -12.47 3.11
N GLY A 151 -4.83 -12.95 4.31
CA GLY A 151 -5.28 -14.23 4.87
C GLY A 151 -4.48 -15.45 4.38
N ALA A 152 -3.70 -15.33 3.30
CA ALA A 152 -2.79 -16.38 2.81
C ALA A 152 -1.30 -15.96 2.89
N GLY A 153 -1.04 -14.69 3.13
CA GLY A 153 0.30 -14.11 3.24
C GLY A 153 0.22 -12.59 3.42
N TRP A 154 1.35 -11.93 3.20
CA TRP A 154 1.50 -10.49 3.43
C TRP A 154 1.80 -9.77 2.12
N ALA A 155 0.91 -8.88 1.73
CA ALA A 155 1.03 -8.05 0.53
C ALA A 155 1.84 -6.78 0.84
N ILE A 156 2.88 -6.55 0.05
CA ILE A 156 3.80 -5.42 0.17
C ILE A 156 3.76 -4.64 -1.14
N LYS A 157 3.78 -3.30 -1.06
CA LYS A 157 4.00 -2.46 -2.23
C LYS A 157 5.44 -2.64 -2.74
N ALA A 158 5.58 -3.12 -3.97
CA ALA A 158 6.85 -3.28 -4.69
C ALA A 158 6.93 -2.30 -5.87
N ALA A 159 8.11 -2.18 -6.49
CA ALA A 159 8.42 -1.22 -7.57
C ALA A 159 7.30 -1.13 -8.63
N ASP A 160 6.90 -2.27 -9.18
CA ASP A 160 5.92 -2.36 -10.29
C ASP A 160 4.60 -3.04 -9.88
N GLY A 161 4.20 -2.93 -8.60
CA GLY A 161 2.92 -3.48 -8.15
C GLY A 161 2.95 -3.93 -6.71
N ILE A 162 2.54 -5.16 -6.45
CA ILE A 162 2.57 -5.78 -5.12
C ILE A 162 3.23 -7.15 -5.16
N VAL A 163 3.85 -7.54 -4.05
CA VAL A 163 4.35 -8.90 -3.82
C VAL A 163 3.63 -9.46 -2.61
N VAL A 164 3.15 -10.69 -2.71
CA VAL A 164 2.60 -11.42 -1.56
C VAL A 164 3.63 -12.44 -1.10
N SER A 165 4.06 -12.35 0.16
CA SER A 165 5.08 -13.22 0.73
C SER A 165 4.54 -13.98 1.94
N PRO A 166 4.88 -15.29 2.10
CA PRO A 166 4.65 -16.01 3.34
C PRO A 166 5.71 -15.58 4.37
N ALA A 167 5.47 -14.47 5.05
CA ALA A 167 6.31 -13.96 6.13
C ALA A 167 5.61 -14.09 7.50
N ARG A 168 6.38 -14.20 8.57
CA ARG A 168 5.86 -14.05 9.93
C ARG A 168 5.86 -12.57 10.29
N PRO A 169 4.73 -12.01 10.74
CA PRO A 169 4.72 -10.65 11.25
C PRO A 169 5.43 -10.57 12.60
N THR A 170 6.08 -9.45 12.86
CA THR A 170 6.62 -9.10 14.18
C THR A 170 5.61 -8.32 15.02
N LYS A 171 4.70 -7.59 14.36
CA LYS A 171 3.54 -6.88 14.94
C LYS A 171 2.40 -6.84 13.95
N VAL A 172 1.16 -6.86 14.42
CA VAL A 172 -0.05 -6.78 13.59
C VAL A 172 -1.12 -5.92 14.26
N TRP A 173 -1.85 -5.12 13.49
CA TRP A 173 -2.98 -4.32 13.94
C TRP A 173 -4.26 -4.65 13.17
N ALA A 174 -5.37 -4.73 13.91
CA ALA A 174 -6.67 -5.13 13.41
C ALA A 174 -7.44 -3.97 12.74
N ILE A 175 -7.90 -4.20 11.51
CA ILE A 175 -8.72 -3.25 10.73
C ILE A 175 -10.21 -3.52 10.88
#